data_AF-D6V6D6-F1
#
_entry.id   AF-D6V6D6-F1
#
_cell.length_a   1.000
_cell.length_b   1.000
_cell.length_c   1.000
_cell.angle_alpha   90.00
_cell.angle_beta   90.00
_cell.angle_gamma   90.00
#
_symmetry.space_group_name_H-M   'P 1'
#
loop_
_entity.id
_entity.type
_entity.pdbx_description
1 polymer ?
#
loop_
_entity_poly.entity_id
_entity_poly.type
_entity_poly.pdbx_seq_one_letter_code
_entity_poly.pdbx_strand_id
1 'polypeptide(L)'
;MNEAWTKDEKGNIVVFPLAGYETMVVENQALALRLPFMVQGDKQTSPSGSLQLIISNAADVRDLGQALIDAAERIEQATKGA
;
A
#
# COMPACT_ATOMS: atom_id res chain seq x y z
N MET A 1 -12.34 15.17 -10.41
CA MET A 1 -11.42 15.63 -9.35
C MET A 1 -10.21 14.72 -9.45
N ASN A 2 -9.07 15.20 -9.94
CA ASN A 2 -7.87 14.35 -10.06
C ASN A 2 -7.27 14.18 -8.66
N GLU A 3 -7.23 12.92 -8.22
CA GLU A 3 -6.95 12.46 -6.86
C GLU A 3 -5.62 13.02 -6.33
N ALA A 4 -5.67 13.56 -5.11
CA ALA A 4 -4.61 14.34 -4.49
C ALA A 4 -3.46 13.46 -3.99
N TRP A 5 -2.69 12.88 -4.91
CA TRP A 5 -1.37 12.34 -4.57
C TRP A 5 -0.55 13.43 -3.88
N THR A 6 0.00 13.12 -2.70
CA THR A 6 0.94 14.02 -2.03
C THR A 6 2.15 14.23 -2.93
N LYS A 7 2.47 15.49 -3.18
CA LYS A 7 3.60 15.89 -4.02
C LYS A 7 4.69 16.57 -3.20
N ASP A 8 5.93 16.36 -3.61
CA ASP A 8 7.07 17.11 -3.09
C ASP A 8 7.05 18.57 -3.59
N GLU A 9 8.00 19.38 -3.14
CA GLU A 9 8.15 20.79 -3.55
C GLU A 9 8.40 20.95 -5.07
N LYS A 10 8.77 19.87 -5.76
CA LYS A 10 9.04 19.84 -7.21
C LYS A 10 7.83 19.30 -8.00
N GLY A 11 6.73 18.94 -7.33
CA GLY A 11 5.52 18.41 -7.96
C GLY A 11 5.55 16.92 -8.26
N ASN A 12 6.56 16.17 -7.83
CA ASN A 12 6.64 14.71 -7.98
C ASN A 12 5.82 14.02 -6.88
N ILE A 13 5.26 12.85 -7.18
CA ILE A 13 4.57 12.05 -6.16
C ILE A 13 5.59 11.61 -5.10
N VAL A 14 5.25 11.82 -3.83
CA VAL A 14 6.03 11.31 -2.72
C VAL A 14 5.78 9.81 -2.59
N VAL A 15 6.84 9.01 -2.72
CA VAL A 15 6.79 7.55 -2.62
C VAL A 15 7.74 7.07 -1.53
N PHE A 16 7.27 6.10 -0.75
CA PHE A 16 8.07 5.43 0.27
C PHE A 16 8.16 3.94 -0.07
N PRO A 17 9.36 3.34 -0.11
CA PRO A 17 9.48 1.90 -0.30
C PRO A 17 8.74 1.14 0.79
N LEU A 18 7.90 0.18 0.38
CA LEU A 18 7.21 -0.72 1.30
C LEU A 18 8.24 -1.69 1.92
N ALA A 19 8.25 -1.79 3.25
CA ALA A 19 9.12 -2.72 3.97
C ALA A 19 8.45 -4.08 4.20
N GLY A 20 7.12 -4.09 4.26
CA GLY A 20 6.31 -5.29 4.48
C GLY A 20 4.82 -4.93 4.66
N TYR A 21 4.03 -5.90 5.09
CA TYR A 21 2.63 -5.69 5.46
C TYR A 21 2.20 -6.67 6.56
N GLU A 22 1.24 -6.27 7.38
CA GLU A 22 0.57 -7.12 8.36
C GLU A 22 -0.94 -6.89 8.27
N THR A 23 -1.73 -7.95 8.37
CA THR A 23 -3.19 -7.87 8.40
C THR A 23 -3.77 -8.63 9.58
N MET A 24 -4.87 -8.13 10.13
CA MET A 24 -5.69 -8.85 11.11
C MET A 24 -7.17 -8.52 10.95
N VAL A 25 -8.04 -9.48 11.25
CA VAL A 25 -9.47 -9.22 11.37
C VAL A 25 -9.77 -8.77 12.79
N VAL A 26 -10.36 -7.58 12.92
CA VAL A 26 -10.73 -6.99 14.21
C VAL A 26 -12.23 -7.22 14.43
N GLU A 27 -12.56 -7.79 15.58
CA GLU A 27 -13.95 -8.03 16.05
C GLU A 27 -14.85 -8.76 15.04
N ASN A 28 -14.27 -9.54 14.12
CA ASN A 28 -14.97 -10.20 13.00
C ASN A 28 -15.73 -9.24 12.06
N GLN A 29 -15.38 -7.95 12.04
CA GLN A 29 -16.13 -6.92 11.29
C GLN A 29 -15.24 -6.06 10.40
N ALA A 30 -13.98 -5.87 10.74
CA ALA A 30 -13.07 -4.99 10.01
C ALA A 30 -11.73 -5.66 9.70
N LEU A 31 -11.10 -5.26 8.61
CA LEU A 31 -9.69 -5.55 8.34
C LEU A 31 -8.85 -4.41 8.91
N ALA A 32 -7.91 -4.71 9.78
CA ALA A 32 -6.78 -3.84 10.06
C ALA A 32 -5.62 -4.20 9.14
N LEU A 33 -5.06 -3.21 8.46
CA LEU A 33 -3.90 -3.31 7.58
C LEU A 33 -2.80 -2.36 8.08
N ARG A 34 -1.62 -2.91 8.32
CA ARG A 34 -0.42 -2.14 8.66
C ARG A 34 0.59 -2.27 7.53
N LEU A 35 1.08 -1.14 7.03
CA LEU A 35 2.06 -1.05 5.95
C LEU A 35 3.30 -0.30 6.46
N PRO A 36 4.30 -1.01 6.99
CA PRO A 36 5.59 -0.41 7.32
C PRO A 36 6.28 0.11 6.06
N PHE A 37 6.79 1.33 6.12
CA PHE A 37 7.51 1.96 5.00
C PHE A 37 8.88 2.46 5.45
N MET A 38 9.79 2.57 4.48
CA MET A 38 11.14 3.07 4.68
C MET A 38 11.29 4.50 4.17
N VAL A 39 12.17 5.27 4.80
CA VAL A 39 12.71 6.52 4.27
C VAL A 39 14.21 6.36 3.99
N GLN A 40 14.81 7.35 3.33
CA GLN A 40 16.24 7.30 3.02
C GLN A 40 17.08 7.16 4.31
N GLY A 41 17.94 6.13 4.34
CA GLY A 41 18.79 5.83 5.49
C GLY A 41 18.29 4.68 6.38
N ASP A 42 17.07 4.20 6.15
CA ASP A 42 16.52 3.07 6.91
C ASP A 42 17.21 1.74 6.61
N LYS A 43 17.13 0.83 7.59
CA LYS A 43 17.42 -0.58 7.41
C LYS A 43 16.12 -1.34 7.30
N GLN A 44 16.10 -2.39 6.48
CA GLN A 44 14.90 -3.22 6.27
C GLN A 44 14.35 -3.84 7.58
N THR A 45 15.21 -4.08 8.58
CA THR A 45 14.83 -4.60 9.89
C THR A 45 14.30 -3.52 10.86
N SER A 46 14.31 -2.25 10.46
CA SER A 46 13.95 -1.11 11.31
C SER A 46 13.32 0.00 10.46
N PRO A 47 12.07 -0.20 9.99
CA PRO A 47 11.37 0.80 9.18
C PRO A 47 11.05 2.06 9.98
N SER A 48 11.15 3.23 9.34
CA SER A 48 10.89 4.53 9.98
C SER A 48 9.43 4.76 10.38
N GLY A 49 8.48 4.09 9.74
CA GLY A 49 7.07 4.34 10.01
C GLY A 49 6.15 3.21 9.59
N SER A 50 4.86 3.38 9.89
CA SER A 50 3.80 2.49 9.42
C SER A 50 2.55 3.30 9.11
N LEU A 51 1.95 3.06 7.95
CA LEU A 51 0.57 3.45 7.70
C LEU A 51 -0.35 2.38 8.30
N GLN A 52 -1.35 2.78 9.07
CA GLN A 52 -2.36 1.90 9.63
C GLN A 52 -3.73 2.28 9.10
N LEU A 53 -4.45 1.30 8.57
CA LEU A 53 -5.76 1.47 7.95
C LEU A 53 -6.73 0.47 8.59
N ILE A 54 -7.96 0.92 8.85
CA ILE A 54 -9.09 0.07 9.20
C ILE A 54 -10.08 0.14 8.05
N ILE A 55 -10.47 -1.03 7.53
CA ILE A 55 -11.49 -1.17 6.49
C ILE A 55 -12.67 -1.91 7.13
N SER A 56 -13.73 -1.17 7.44
CA SER A 56 -14.85 -1.64 8.26
C SER A 56 -15.91 -2.43 7.48
N ASN A 57 -15.71 -2.67 6.19
CA ASN A 57 -16.66 -3.36 5.33
C ASN A 57 -15.95 -4.46 4.53
N ALA A 58 -16.54 -5.65 4.52
CA ALA A 58 -16.03 -6.80 3.78
C ALA A 58 -16.06 -6.61 2.25
N ALA A 59 -16.96 -5.79 1.70
CA ALA A 59 -16.95 -5.50 0.26
C ALA A 59 -15.69 -4.71 -0.13
N ASP A 60 -15.41 -3.61 0.58
CA ASP A 60 -14.24 -2.77 0.34
C ASP A 60 -12.92 -3.54 0.51
N VAL A 61 -12.86 -4.49 1.45
CA VAL A 61 -11.70 -5.38 1.60
C VAL A 61 -11.49 -6.26 0.35
N ARG A 62 -12.57 -6.81 -0.21
CA ARG A 62 -12.49 -7.62 -1.44
C ARG A 62 -12.08 -6.75 -2.63
N ASP A 63 -12.67 -5.57 -2.74
CA ASP A 63 -12.37 -4.63 -3.83
C ASP A 63 -10.90 -4.18 -3.80
N LEU A 64 -10.38 -3.85 -2.62
CA LEU A 64 -8.95 -3.56 -2.44
C LEU A 64 -8.08 -4.76 -2.83
N GLY A 65 -8.44 -5.96 -2.37
CA GLY A 65 -7.71 -7.19 -2.70
C GLY A 65 -7.65 -7.45 -4.21
N GLN A 66 -8.79 -7.28 -4.91
CA GLN A 66 -8.85 -7.46 -6.35
C GLN A 66 -8.01 -6.40 -7.08
N ALA A 67 -8.07 -5.13 -6.66
CA ALA A 67 -7.27 -4.07 -7.26
C ALA A 67 -5.75 -4.35 -7.15
N LEU A 68 -5.29 -4.94 -6.05
CA LEU A 68 -3.90 -5.34 -5.88
C LEU A 68 -3.50 -6.52 -6.80
N ILE A 69 -4.39 -7.50 -6.97
CA ILE A 69 -4.19 -8.62 -7.90
C ILE A 69 -4.08 -8.10 -9.34
N ASP A 70 -5.06 -7.29 -9.77
CA ASP A 70 -5.09 -6.71 -11.12
C ASP A 70 -3.83 -5.88 -11.40
N ALA A 71 -3.34 -5.13 -10.39
CA ALA A 71 -2.11 -4.36 -10.50
C ALA A 71 -0.88 -5.26 -10.68
N ALA A 72 -0.79 -6.36 -9.92
CA ALA A 72 0.30 -7.33 -10.05
C ALA A 72 0.33 -7.94 -11.46
N GLU A 73 -0.82 -8.36 -11.99
CA GLU A 73 -0.94 -8.90 -13.35
C GLU A 73 -0.43 -7.92 -14.40
N ARG A 74 -0.79 -6.63 -14.29
CA ARG A 74 -0.33 -5.58 -15.21
C ARG A 74 1.19 -5.39 -15.15
N ILE A 75 1.78 -5.41 -13.96
CA ILE A 75 3.24 -5.28 -13.77
C ILE A 75 3.97 -6.46 -14.43
N GLU A 76 3.47 -7.68 -14.23
CA GLU A 76 4.04 -8.88 -14.84
C GLU A 76 3.95 -8.84 -16.37
N GLN A 77 2.80 -8.43 -16.91
CA GLN A 77 2.61 -8.30 -18.36
C GLN A 77 3.53 -7.24 -18.97
N ALA A 78 3.66 -6.08 -18.32
CA ALA A 78 4.56 -5.01 -18.77
C ALA A 78 6.02 -5.47 -18.81
N THR A 79 6.43 -6.33 -17.86
CA THR A 79 7.79 -6.87 -17.78
C THR A 79 8.06 -7.93 -18.85
N LYS A 80 7.04 -8.69 -19.28
CA LYS A 80 7.17 -9.71 -20.34
C LYS A 80 7.21 -9.12 -21.76
N GLY A 81 6.72 -7.90 -21.93
CA GLY A 81 6.71 -7.18 -23.22
C GLY A 81 7.89 -6.23 -23.44
N ALA A 82 8.81 -6.14 -22.48
CA ALA A 82 10.01 -5.27 -22.50
C ALA A 82 11.28 -6.03 -22.88
#